data_AF-A0AB74TRL2-F1
#
_entry.id   AF-A0AB74TRL2-F1
#
_cell.length_a   1.000
_cell.length_b   1.000
_cell.length_c   1.000
_cell.angle_alpha   90.00
_cell.angle_beta   90.00
_cell.angle_gamma   90.00
#
_symmetry.space_group_name_H-M   'P 1'
#
loop_
_entity.id
_entity.type
_entity.pdbx_description
1 polymer ?
#
loop_
_entity_poly.entity_id
_entity_poly.type
_entity_poly.pdbx_seq_one_letter_code
_entity_poly.pdbx_strand_id
1 'polypeptide(L)'
;MGIVLFLLLFLIVGIWGALVHIEDLDHYDEYAPFLHDTQALTPQQFLDFYEEKFRITRQSFHKKAEGPGVHVIYNKTSDIYYIQRHEQILQFIYSQLTAEASDIAVAQTAGDQLGIKVRLLADTSLTDLEELELLTAKEFYVAE
;
A
#
# COMPACT_ATOMS: atom_id res chain seq x y z
N MET A 1 7.54 -24.99 43.17
CA MET A 1 7.84 -23.62 42.68
C MET A 1 8.11 -23.54 41.17
N GLY A 2 8.87 -24.46 40.56
CA GLY A 2 9.21 -24.37 39.12
C GLY A 2 8.03 -24.44 38.14
N ILE A 3 7.00 -25.24 38.42
CA ILE A 3 5.84 -25.41 37.53
C ILE A 3 4.98 -24.14 37.44
N VAL A 4 4.79 -23.44 38.57
CA VAL A 4 4.01 -22.19 38.63
C VAL A 4 4.72 -21.08 37.84
N LEU A 5 6.06 -21.04 37.92
CA LEU A 5 6.88 -20.07 37.18
C LEU A 5 6.84 -20.32 35.67
N PHE A 6 6.81 -21.59 35.26
CA PHE A 6 6.70 -21.99 33.86
C PHE A 6 5.33 -21.64 33.26
N LEU A 7 4.25 -21.84 34.02
CA LEU A 7 2.89 -21.45 33.60
C LEU A 7 2.75 -19.92 33.51
N LEU A 8 3.33 -19.17 34.44
CA LEU A 8 3.35 -17.70 34.39
C LEU A 8 4.10 -17.18 33.15
N LEU A 9 5.22 -17.79 32.77
CA LEU A 9 5.97 -17.44 31.57
C LEU A 9 5.14 -17.69 30.30
N PHE A 10 4.45 -18.83 30.21
CA PHE A 10 3.55 -19.13 29.09
C PHE A 10 2.38 -18.15 29.01
N LEU A 11 1.85 -17.73 30.16
CA LEU A 11 0.74 -16.80 30.24
C LEU A 11 1.17 -15.38 29.80
N ILE A 12 2.37 -14.94 30.19
CA ILE A 12 2.95 -13.67 29.74
C ILE A 12 3.20 -13.70 28.23
N VAL A 13 3.82 -14.76 27.70
CA VAL A 13 4.06 -14.91 26.25
C VAL A 13 2.74 -14.98 25.47
N GLY A 14 1.73 -15.66 26.00
CA GLY A 14 0.39 -15.72 25.40
C GLY A 14 -0.33 -14.38 25.38
N ILE A 15 -0.26 -13.61 26.47
CA ILE A 15 -0.82 -12.24 26.53
C ILE A 15 -0.09 -11.33 25.55
N TRP A 16 1.25 -11.36 25.52
CA TRP A 16 2.04 -10.57 24.58
C TRP A 16 1.70 -10.92 23.12
N GLY A 17 1.63 -12.21 22.81
CA GLY A 17 1.24 -12.68 21.47
C GLY A 17 -0.16 -12.24 21.08
N ALA A 18 -1.12 -12.26 22.00
CA ALA A 18 -2.48 -11.77 21.75
C ALA A 18 -2.54 -10.25 21.54
N LEU A 19 -1.75 -9.48 22.29
CA LEU A 19 -1.73 -8.02 22.20
C LEU A 19 -1.16 -7.56 20.84
N VAL A 20 -0.02 -8.14 20.42
CA VAL A 20 0.55 -7.92 19.08
C VAL A 20 -0.43 -8.33 17.98
N HIS A 21 -1.19 -9.40 18.18
CA HIS A 21 -2.18 -9.86 17.20
C HIS A 21 -3.36 -8.92 17.01
N ILE A 22 -3.77 -8.22 18.07
CA ILE A 22 -4.86 -7.22 18.03
C ILE A 22 -4.35 -5.94 17.36
N GLU A 23 -3.17 -5.45 17.74
CA GLU A 23 -2.57 -4.27 17.09
C GLU A 23 -2.37 -4.50 15.58
N ASP A 24 -1.89 -5.68 15.16
CA ASP A 24 -1.76 -6.03 13.74
C ASP A 24 -3.10 -6.08 12.98
N LEU A 25 -4.22 -6.38 13.64
CA LEU A 25 -5.55 -6.44 13.02
C LEU A 25 -6.15 -5.04 12.81
N ASP A 26 -6.01 -4.16 13.79
CA ASP A 26 -6.51 -2.79 13.70
C ASP A 26 -5.85 -2.02 12.53
N HIS A 27 -4.54 -2.16 12.36
CA HIS A 27 -3.81 -1.53 11.24
C HIS A 27 -4.14 -2.18 9.89
N TYR A 28 -4.47 -3.48 9.85
CA TYR A 28 -4.89 -4.12 8.61
C TYR A 28 -6.20 -3.54 8.07
N ASP A 29 -7.18 -3.34 8.95
CA ASP A 29 -8.50 -2.82 8.58
C ASP A 29 -8.42 -1.35 8.10
N GLU A 30 -7.47 -0.57 8.61
CA GLU A 30 -7.20 0.80 8.15
C GLU A 30 -6.73 0.84 6.69
N TYR A 31 -5.90 -0.13 6.26
CA TYR A 31 -5.30 -0.15 4.93
C TYR A 31 -6.00 -1.10 3.93
N ALA A 32 -6.95 -1.91 4.38
CA ALA A 32 -7.74 -2.80 3.51
C ALA A 32 -8.43 -2.04 2.35
N PRO A 33 -9.02 -0.83 2.55
CA PRO A 33 -9.59 -0.07 1.45
C PRO A 33 -8.58 0.30 0.35
N PHE A 34 -7.32 0.50 0.71
CA PHE A 34 -6.24 0.83 -0.22
C PHE A 34 -5.79 -0.39 -1.04
N LEU A 35 -5.58 -1.53 -0.38
CA LEU A 35 -5.19 -2.77 -1.05
C LEU A 35 -6.24 -3.24 -2.06
N HIS A 36 -7.51 -2.92 -1.80
CA HIS A 36 -8.63 -3.33 -2.65
C HIS A 36 -9.07 -2.26 -3.66
N ASP A 37 -8.23 -1.26 -3.97
CA ASP A 37 -8.50 -0.22 -4.98
C ASP A 37 -9.81 0.57 -4.75
N THR A 38 -10.21 0.72 -3.48
CA THR A 38 -11.50 1.38 -3.14
C THR A 38 -11.35 2.87 -2.82
N GLN A 39 -10.13 3.34 -2.51
CA GLN A 39 -9.88 4.74 -2.14
C GLN A 39 -8.54 5.26 -2.68
N ALA A 40 -8.53 6.52 -3.14
CA ALA A 40 -7.29 7.21 -3.50
C ALA A 40 -6.60 7.79 -2.25
N LEU A 41 -5.29 7.60 -2.13
CA LEU A 41 -4.47 8.16 -1.06
C LEU A 41 -3.82 9.47 -1.51
N THR A 42 -3.59 10.39 -0.57
CA THR A 42 -2.60 11.46 -0.80
C THR A 42 -1.18 10.88 -0.76
N PRO A 43 -0.17 11.58 -1.31
CA PRO A 43 1.22 11.17 -1.19
C PRO A 43 1.65 10.90 0.26
N GLN A 44 1.26 11.77 1.20
CA GLN A 44 1.62 11.58 2.60
C GLN A 44 0.99 10.31 3.18
N GLN A 45 -0.31 10.07 2.94
CA GLN A 45 -0.98 8.85 3.39
C GLN A 45 -0.35 7.59 2.79
N PHE A 46 0.12 7.66 1.54
CA PHE A 46 0.84 6.55 0.93
C PHE A 46 2.20 6.32 1.59
N LEU A 47 2.97 7.37 1.87
CA LEU A 47 4.26 7.27 2.57
C LEU A 47 4.08 6.68 3.97
N ASP A 48 3.11 7.16 4.72
CA ASP A 48 2.78 6.66 6.06
C ASP A 48 2.44 5.16 6.00
N PHE A 49 1.57 4.76 5.06
CA PHE A 49 1.27 3.35 4.80
C PHE A 49 2.51 2.53 4.43
N TYR A 50 3.36 3.06 3.54
CA TYR A 50 4.54 2.35 3.07
C TYR A 50 5.56 2.12 4.19
N GLU A 51 5.71 3.07 5.11
CA GLU A 51 6.57 2.92 6.29
C GLU A 51 5.97 1.95 7.31
N GLU A 52 4.67 2.06 7.59
CA GLU A 52 3.99 1.26 8.59
C GLU A 52 3.91 -0.22 8.20
N LYS A 53 3.83 -0.54 6.89
CA LYS A 53 3.84 -1.93 6.42
C LYS A 53 5.08 -2.70 6.91
N PHE A 54 6.23 -2.04 7.05
CA PHE A 54 7.49 -2.62 7.57
C PHE A 54 7.47 -2.87 9.07
N ARG A 55 6.58 -2.22 9.80
CA ARG A 55 6.41 -2.36 11.26
C ARG A 55 5.47 -3.50 11.61
N ILE A 56 4.56 -3.86 10.70
CA ILE A 56 3.68 -5.04 10.83
C ILE A 56 4.54 -6.30 10.74
N THR A 57 4.57 -7.11 11.81
CA THR A 57 5.45 -8.29 11.89
C THR A 57 4.90 -9.51 11.13
N ARG A 58 3.63 -9.47 10.69
CA ARG A 58 3.02 -10.53 9.90
C ARG A 58 3.62 -10.64 8.49
N GLN A 59 4.46 -11.65 8.27
CA GLN A 59 4.95 -12.02 6.93
C GLN A 59 3.84 -12.20 5.88
N SER A 60 2.65 -12.63 6.30
CA SER A 60 1.50 -12.76 5.39
C SER A 60 0.99 -11.42 4.87
N PHE A 61 1.17 -10.34 5.64
CA PHE A 61 0.84 -8.98 5.21
C PHE A 61 1.85 -8.48 4.19
N HIS A 62 3.14 -8.61 4.47
CA HIS A 62 4.23 -8.29 3.52
C HIS A 62 4.05 -8.95 2.15
N LYS A 63 3.70 -10.24 2.15
CA LYS A 63 3.47 -11.01 0.92
C LYS A 63 2.20 -10.63 0.15
N LYS A 64 1.22 -10.01 0.81
CA LYS A 64 -0.04 -9.58 0.21
C LYS A 64 -0.01 -8.12 -0.23
N ALA A 65 0.73 -7.29 0.49
CA ALA A 65 0.85 -5.86 0.20
C ALA A 65 1.87 -5.57 -0.90
N GLU A 66 2.92 -6.38 -1.04
CA GLU A 66 3.93 -6.21 -2.10
C GLU A 66 3.66 -7.16 -3.29
N GLY A 67 3.82 -6.66 -4.51
CA GLY A 67 3.73 -7.49 -5.70
C GLY A 67 3.58 -6.71 -7.00
N PRO A 68 3.43 -7.45 -8.12
CA PRO A 68 3.18 -6.86 -9.42
C PRO A 68 1.85 -6.12 -9.41
N GLY A 69 1.84 -4.89 -9.92
CA GLY A 69 0.63 -4.10 -10.03
C GLY A 69 0.78 -2.89 -10.94
N VAL A 70 -0.30 -2.12 -10.99
CA VAL A 70 -0.41 -0.85 -11.71
C VAL A 70 -0.81 0.22 -10.72
N HIS A 71 -0.25 1.42 -10.87
CA HIS A 71 -0.68 2.57 -10.11
C HIS A 71 -1.23 3.66 -11.03
N VAL A 72 -2.06 4.53 -10.45
CA VAL A 72 -2.50 5.77 -11.04
C VAL A 72 -2.21 6.88 -10.04
N ILE A 73 -1.32 7.79 -10.41
CA ILE A 73 -1.17 9.07 -9.71
C ILE A 73 -1.89 10.12 -10.55
N TYR A 74 -2.98 10.65 -10.02
CA TYR A 74 -3.74 11.73 -10.63
C TYR A 74 -3.35 13.04 -9.97
N ASN A 75 -2.85 13.99 -10.78
CA ASN A 75 -2.65 15.36 -10.38
C ASN A 75 -3.90 16.17 -10.74
N LYS A 76 -4.72 16.48 -9.73
CA LYS A 76 -5.95 17.27 -9.90
C LYS A 76 -5.70 18.73 -10.27
N THR A 77 -4.53 19.27 -9.92
CA THR A 77 -4.20 20.67 -10.22
C THR A 77 -3.93 20.88 -11.70
N SER A 78 -3.17 19.97 -12.31
CA SER A 78 -2.77 20.03 -13.73
C SER A 78 -3.61 19.15 -14.65
N ASP A 79 -4.50 18.35 -14.08
CA ASP A 79 -5.34 17.37 -14.78
C ASP A 79 -4.51 16.32 -15.57
N ILE A 80 -3.49 15.78 -14.91
CA ILE A 80 -2.55 14.82 -15.51
C ILE A 80 -2.62 13.49 -14.77
N TYR A 81 -2.65 12.40 -15.55
CA TYR A 81 -2.58 11.03 -15.06
C TYR A 81 -1.21 10.42 -15.34
N TYR A 82 -0.58 9.91 -14.30
CA TYR A 82 0.62 9.08 -14.39
C TYR A 82 0.20 7.63 -14.12
N ILE A 83 0.19 6.81 -15.16
CA ILE A 83 -0.20 5.39 -15.08
C ILE A 83 1.00 4.55 -15.45
N GLN A 84 1.46 3.70 -14.53
CA GLN A 84 2.60 2.82 -14.80
C GLN A 84 2.46 1.48 -14.06
N ARG A 85 2.97 0.43 -14.70
CA ARG A 85 3.09 -0.93 -14.16
C ARG A 85 4.47 -1.21 -13.56
N HIS A 86 4.53 -2.02 -12.51
CA HIS A 86 5.79 -2.47 -11.94
C HIS A 86 5.63 -3.79 -11.16
N GLU A 87 6.69 -4.62 -11.14
CA GLU A 87 6.73 -5.91 -10.42
C GLU A 87 6.70 -5.75 -8.88
N GLN A 88 7.10 -4.59 -8.40
CA GLN A 88 7.06 -4.18 -6.99
C GLN A 88 6.42 -2.80 -6.94
N ILE A 89 5.10 -2.73 -7.07
CA ILE A 89 4.40 -1.47 -7.35
C ILE A 89 4.48 -0.49 -6.18
N LEU A 90 4.39 -0.96 -4.94
CA LEU A 90 4.46 -0.07 -3.77
C LEU A 90 5.85 0.54 -3.61
N GLN A 91 6.90 -0.28 -3.71
CA GLN A 91 8.27 0.22 -3.69
C GLN A 91 8.52 1.22 -4.83
N PHE A 92 7.98 0.95 -6.01
CA PHE A 92 8.10 1.85 -7.14
C PHE A 92 7.46 3.21 -6.88
N ILE A 93 6.21 3.25 -6.40
CA ILE A 93 5.53 4.51 -6.04
C ILE A 93 6.33 5.25 -4.96
N TYR A 94 6.79 4.56 -3.91
CA TYR A 94 7.64 5.17 -2.89
C TYR A 94 8.87 5.85 -3.50
N SER A 95 9.54 5.18 -4.44
CA SER A 95 10.70 5.76 -5.14
C SER A 95 10.33 6.99 -5.97
N GLN A 96 9.15 7.01 -6.60
CA GLN A 96 8.66 8.17 -7.35
C GLN A 96 8.36 9.37 -6.45
N LEU A 97 7.79 9.12 -5.27
CA LEU A 97 7.45 10.17 -4.29
C LEU A 97 8.67 10.74 -3.57
N THR A 98 9.74 9.95 -3.41
CA THR A 98 10.94 10.33 -2.66
C THR A 98 12.12 10.76 -3.53
N ALA A 99 12.07 10.52 -4.85
CA ALA A 99 13.10 10.98 -5.78
C ALA A 99 13.09 12.51 -5.94
N GLU A 100 14.26 13.15 -5.87
CA GLU A 100 14.38 14.62 -5.91
C GLU A 100 13.95 15.27 -7.24
N ALA A 101 13.80 14.48 -8.32
CA ALA A 101 13.59 15.01 -9.67
C ALA A 101 12.52 14.27 -10.50
N SER A 102 11.55 13.60 -9.85
CA SER A 102 10.38 13.09 -10.58
C SER A 102 9.36 14.21 -10.81
N ASP A 103 8.58 14.14 -11.89
CA ASP A 103 7.48 15.08 -12.14
C ASP A 103 6.48 15.11 -10.96
N ILE A 104 6.32 13.97 -10.30
CA ILE A 104 5.47 13.80 -9.12
C ILE A 104 6.05 14.54 -7.90
N ALA A 105 7.36 14.45 -7.65
CA ALA A 105 8.02 15.16 -6.56
C ALA A 105 8.02 16.68 -6.77
N VAL A 106 8.16 17.12 -8.02
CA VAL A 106 8.01 18.53 -8.40
C VAL A 106 6.57 19.00 -8.12
N ALA A 107 5.57 18.25 -8.56
CA ALA A 107 4.16 18.54 -8.30
C ALA A 107 3.85 18.59 -6.79
N GLN A 108 4.39 17.64 -6.02
CA GLN A 108 4.25 17.61 -4.57
C GLN A 108 4.86 18.86 -3.91
N THR A 109 6.06 19.27 -4.34
CA THR A 109 6.74 20.47 -3.82
C THR A 109 5.99 21.76 -4.21
N ALA A 110 5.34 21.76 -5.37
CA ALA A 110 4.47 22.86 -5.81
C ALA A 110 3.15 22.96 -5.04
N GLY A 111 2.81 21.95 -4.23
CA GLY A 111 1.55 21.89 -3.47
C GLY A 111 0.36 21.37 -4.28
N ASP A 112 0.62 20.62 -5.35
CA ASP A 112 -0.44 20.05 -6.18
C ASP A 112 -1.26 18.99 -5.44
N GLN A 113 -2.53 18.90 -5.81
CA GLN A 113 -3.45 17.91 -5.24
C GLN A 113 -3.28 16.56 -5.96
N LEU A 114 -2.40 15.74 -5.41
CA LEU A 114 -2.12 14.39 -5.91
C LEU A 114 -3.03 13.35 -5.25
N GLY A 115 -3.55 12.41 -6.05
CA GLY A 115 -4.26 11.22 -5.60
C GLY A 115 -3.64 9.96 -6.17
N ILE A 116 -3.36 8.98 -5.33
CA ILE A 116 -2.67 7.74 -5.66
C ILE A 116 -3.63 6.58 -5.50
N LYS A 117 -3.79 5.78 -6.56
CA LYS A 117 -4.50 4.50 -6.54
C LYS A 117 -3.57 3.39 -6.98
N VAL A 118 -3.77 2.21 -6.42
CA VAL A 118 -2.96 1.02 -6.71
C VAL A 118 -3.90 -0.15 -6.96
N ARG A 119 -3.58 -0.92 -8.00
CA ARG A 119 -4.24 -2.17 -8.32
C ARG A 119 -3.19 -3.25 -8.42
N LEU A 120 -3.21 -4.19 -7.47
CA LEU A 120 -2.32 -5.34 -7.46
C LEU A 120 -2.86 -6.41 -8.41
N LEU A 121 -1.97 -7.04 -9.18
CA LEU A 121 -2.35 -8.12 -10.10
C LEU A 121 -3.01 -9.28 -9.35
N ALA A 122 -2.51 -9.58 -8.13
CA ALA A 122 -3.01 -10.65 -7.27
C ALA A 122 -4.47 -10.46 -6.82
N ASP A 123 -4.98 -9.23 -6.83
CA ASP A 123 -6.37 -8.90 -6.47
C ASP A 123 -7.31 -8.93 -7.69
N THR A 124 -6.82 -9.30 -8.85
CA THR A 124 -7.59 -9.37 -10.10
C THR A 124 -7.68 -10.81 -10.63
N SER A 125 -8.53 -11.00 -11.64
CA SER A 125 -8.58 -12.25 -12.42
C SER A 125 -7.54 -12.30 -13.54
N LEU A 126 -6.76 -11.23 -13.72
CA LEU A 126 -5.77 -11.11 -14.77
C LEU A 126 -4.47 -11.80 -14.36
N THR A 127 -3.72 -12.29 -15.35
CA THR A 127 -2.41 -12.92 -15.15
C THR A 127 -1.27 -12.09 -15.72
N ASP A 128 -1.58 -10.96 -16.34
CA ASP A 128 -0.65 -10.14 -17.12
C ASP A 128 -0.73 -8.66 -16.72
N LEU A 129 0.42 -8.03 -16.50
CA LEU A 129 0.53 -6.63 -16.08
C LEU A 129 0.19 -5.62 -17.17
N GLU A 130 0.40 -5.98 -18.44
CA GLU A 130 0.04 -5.13 -19.59
C GLU A 130 -1.47 -5.06 -19.76
N GLU A 131 -2.14 -6.21 -19.61
CA GLU A 131 -3.61 -6.24 -19.62
C GLU A 131 -4.20 -5.44 -18.45
N LEU A 132 -3.58 -5.56 -17.26
CA LEU A 132 -3.97 -4.77 -16.09
C LEU A 132 -3.79 -3.27 -16.31
N GLU A 133 -2.68 -2.86 -16.93
CA GLU A 133 -2.41 -1.45 -17.24
C GLU A 133 -3.40 -0.91 -18.24
N LEU A 134 -3.67 -1.65 -19.33
CA LEU A 134 -4.63 -1.25 -20.35
C LEU A 134 -6.05 -1.10 -19.77
N LEU A 135 -6.47 -2.05 -18.92
CA LEU A 135 -7.76 -1.98 -18.25
C LEU A 135 -7.84 -0.77 -17.33
N THR A 136 -6.79 -0.55 -16.53
CA THR A 136 -6.69 0.59 -15.61
C THR A 136 -6.75 1.90 -16.41
N ALA A 137 -5.91 2.06 -17.43
CA ALA A 137 -5.91 3.24 -18.29
C ALA A 137 -7.30 3.50 -18.90
N LYS A 138 -7.97 2.45 -19.40
CA LYS A 138 -9.33 2.58 -19.95
C LYS A 138 -10.33 3.09 -18.91
N GLU A 139 -10.28 2.61 -17.68
CA GLU A 139 -11.18 3.08 -16.62
C GLU A 139 -10.95 4.55 -16.28
N PHE A 140 -9.70 5.02 -16.25
CA PHE A 140 -9.39 6.41 -15.89
C PHE A 140 -9.52 7.40 -17.05
N TYR A 141 -9.26 6.99 -18.30
CA TYR A 141 -9.39 7.86 -19.48
C TYR A 141 -10.82 7.89 -20.07
N VAL A 142 -11.68 6.92 -19.73
CA VAL A 142 -13.07 6.85 -20.26
C VAL A 142 -14.10 7.34 -19.24
N ALA A 143 -13.73 7.61 -17.98
CA ALA A 143 -14.65 8.05 -16.93
C ALA A 143 -15.06 9.55 -17.00
N GLU A 144 -14.93 10.20 -18.16
CA GLU A 144 -15.55 11.51 -18.47
C GLU A 144 -16.97 11.36 -19.04
#